data_AF-A0A3Q8I2U4-F1
#
_entry.id   AF-A0A3Q8I2U4-F1
#
_cell.length_a   1.000
_cell.length_b   1.000
_cell.length_c   1.000
_cell.angle_alpha   90.00
_cell.angle_beta   90.00
_cell.angle_gamma   90.00
#
_symmetry.space_group_name_H-M   'P 1'
#
loop_
_entity.id
_entity.type
_entity.pdbx_description
1 polymer ?
#
loop_
_entity_poly.entity_id
_entity_poly.type
_entity_poly.pdbx_seq_one_letter_code
_entity_poly.pdbx_strand_id
1 'polypeptide(L)'
;MIRRFASTISVSAAVAGLCSVIPGVSLAAPISEANTTIFGPRVYVFDPTMAGADITGVANSVFSKLESAEFSTERYALLFKPGSYNVNFNVGYYTHVAGLGQSPDDVTINGGVNVNADWDNGNATRNFWRALENYSVVPANGQTQIAVSQAAPLRRLHIKGDLHLFDFDSNWNAGWASGGFLADSVVDGLVVPASQQQWLSRNSKWGNWNNGVWNMVFVGVNNAPTGQFPNPPYTVIDRTPIIREKPYLYVNSAGQYAVFVPALQTNTQGVSWANGPTPGQAISIDQFYIARPETASAASINSALSQGKHLLFTPGIYQLNDTLRVNNANTVVLGIGLPTLIPTSGQPTLSIADVD
;
A
#
# COMPACT_ATOMS: atom_id res chain seq x y z
N MET A 1 -6.99 -44.53 81.74
CA MET A 1 -8.38 -44.96 81.45
C MET A 1 -9.11 -43.73 80.89
N ILE A 2 -9.03 -43.49 79.58
CA ILE A 2 -9.44 -42.22 78.95
C ILE A 2 -10.93 -42.27 78.60
N ARG A 3 -11.69 -41.33 79.17
CA ARG A 3 -13.10 -41.04 78.89
C ARG A 3 -13.23 -39.89 77.88
N ARG A 4 -14.30 -39.98 77.10
CA ARG A 4 -14.82 -39.09 76.06
C ARG A 4 -14.94 -37.62 76.47
N PHE A 5 -14.75 -36.71 75.51
CA PHE A 5 -15.55 -35.48 75.39
C PHE A 5 -15.85 -35.15 73.92
N ALA A 6 -17.05 -34.63 73.72
CA ALA A 6 -17.75 -34.43 72.45
C ALA A 6 -17.23 -33.22 71.65
N SER A 7 -17.35 -33.26 70.32
CA SER A 7 -17.22 -32.10 69.45
C SER A 7 -18.55 -31.79 68.75
N THR A 8 -19.04 -30.58 69.01
CA THR A 8 -20.21 -29.96 68.38
C THR A 8 -19.92 -29.54 66.93
N ILE A 9 -20.91 -29.81 66.07
CA ILE A 9 -20.97 -29.41 64.66
C ILE A 9 -21.44 -27.95 64.57
N SER A 10 -20.85 -27.15 63.69
CA SER A 10 -21.48 -25.95 63.14
C SER A 10 -21.23 -25.89 61.63
N VAL A 11 -22.33 -25.85 60.89
CA VAL A 11 -22.39 -25.79 59.43
C VAL A 11 -22.32 -24.33 59.01
N SER A 12 -21.35 -23.97 58.16
CA SER A 12 -21.31 -22.69 57.46
C SER A 12 -21.47 -22.95 55.96
N ALA A 13 -22.60 -22.49 55.41
CA ALA A 13 -22.86 -22.52 53.97
C ALA A 13 -22.08 -21.40 53.27
N ALA A 14 -21.16 -21.76 52.38
CA ALA A 14 -20.44 -20.83 51.53
C ALA A 14 -21.26 -20.56 50.26
N VAL A 15 -21.70 -19.31 50.08
CA VAL A 15 -22.31 -18.83 48.83
C VAL A 15 -21.18 -18.53 47.85
N ALA A 16 -21.04 -19.34 46.81
CA ALA A 16 -20.15 -19.07 45.70
C ALA A 16 -20.75 -17.97 44.80
N GLY A 17 -20.20 -16.76 44.87
CA GLY A 17 -20.53 -15.69 43.94
C GLY A 17 -19.96 -16.01 42.55
N LEU A 18 -20.82 -16.18 41.55
CA LEU A 18 -20.41 -16.19 40.15
C LEU A 18 -19.93 -14.79 39.76
N CYS A 19 -18.62 -14.60 39.61
CA CYS A 19 -18.08 -13.50 38.81
C CYS A 19 -18.38 -13.81 37.34
N SER A 20 -19.41 -13.17 36.80
CA SER A 20 -19.62 -13.07 35.35
C SER A 20 -18.48 -12.25 34.74
N VAL A 21 -17.60 -12.92 34.01
CA VAL A 21 -16.58 -12.27 33.17
C VAL A 21 -17.32 -11.65 32.00
N ILE A 22 -17.60 -10.34 32.07
CA ILE A 22 -18.09 -9.59 30.91
C ILE A 22 -16.89 -9.47 29.96
N PRO A 23 -16.97 -9.94 28.70
CA PRO A 23 -15.92 -9.67 27.73
C PRO A 23 -15.78 -8.16 27.62
N GLY A 24 -14.59 -7.63 27.92
CA GLY A 24 -14.34 -6.20 27.84
C GLY A 24 -14.69 -5.70 26.44
N VAL A 25 -15.63 -4.77 26.36
CA VAL A 25 -15.89 -4.01 25.15
C VAL A 25 -14.60 -3.24 24.86
N SER A 26 -13.81 -3.70 23.90
CA SER A 26 -12.67 -2.93 23.41
C SER A 26 -13.25 -1.64 22.83
N LEU A 27 -12.94 -0.51 23.46
CA LEU A 27 -13.34 0.80 22.94
C LEU A 27 -12.68 1.01 21.58
N ALA A 28 -13.42 1.64 20.66
CA ALA A 28 -12.86 2.07 19.38
C ALA A 28 -11.66 3.00 19.61
N ALA A 29 -10.55 2.75 18.92
CA ALA A 29 -9.40 3.64 19.00
C ALA A 29 -9.77 5.01 18.42
N PRO A 30 -9.40 6.13 19.06
CA PRO A 30 -9.67 7.46 18.54
C PRO A 30 -8.81 7.75 17.31
N ILE A 31 -9.36 8.47 16.33
CA ILE A 31 -8.63 8.82 15.09
C ILE A 31 -7.35 9.62 15.34
N SER A 32 -7.26 10.34 16.47
CA SER A 32 -6.08 11.08 16.89
C SER A 32 -4.84 10.19 17.13
N GLU A 33 -5.04 8.90 17.39
CA GLU A 33 -3.91 7.97 17.57
C GLU A 33 -3.32 7.50 16.23
N ALA A 34 -4.06 7.64 15.12
CA ALA A 34 -3.66 7.08 13.83
C ALA A 34 -2.30 7.60 13.34
N ASN A 35 -1.91 8.84 13.66
CA ASN A 35 -0.61 9.41 13.27
C ASN A 35 0.39 9.58 14.42
N THR A 36 0.18 8.87 15.54
CA THR A 36 1.08 8.86 16.70
C THR A 36 2.02 7.65 16.71
N THR A 37 2.42 7.19 15.51
CA THR A 37 3.25 5.99 15.34
C THR A 37 4.73 6.31 15.18
N ILE A 38 5.56 5.26 15.17
CA ILE A 38 7.01 5.36 14.92
C ILE A 38 7.36 6.00 13.56
N PHE A 39 6.40 6.09 12.64
CA PHE A 39 6.61 6.64 11.30
C PHE A 39 6.40 8.16 11.21
N GLY A 40 6.02 8.80 12.32
CA GLY A 40 5.85 10.25 12.40
C GLY A 40 4.50 10.77 11.92
N PRO A 41 4.28 12.09 12.01
CA PRO A 41 2.94 12.70 11.98
C PRO A 41 2.27 12.70 10.60
N ARG A 42 3.02 12.40 9.53
CA ARG A 42 2.54 12.33 8.14
C ARG A 42 2.14 10.92 7.71
N VAL A 43 2.21 9.95 8.62
CA VAL A 43 1.78 8.57 8.39
C VAL A 43 0.59 8.29 9.29
N TYR A 44 -0.56 8.06 8.67
CA TYR A 44 -1.76 7.63 9.36
C TYR A 44 -1.87 6.10 9.26
N VAL A 45 -1.86 5.42 10.40
CA VAL A 45 -2.08 3.97 10.52
C VAL A 45 -3.46 3.74 11.13
N PHE A 46 -4.40 3.33 10.28
CA PHE A 46 -5.77 3.05 10.66
C PHE A 46 -5.92 1.61 11.15
N ASP A 47 -6.64 1.44 12.26
CA ASP A 47 -7.06 0.15 12.81
C ASP A 47 -8.55 -0.09 12.48
N PRO A 48 -9.00 -1.34 12.23
CA PRO A 48 -10.40 -1.61 11.88
C PRO A 48 -11.43 -1.20 12.96
N THR A 49 -11.00 -0.91 14.19
CA THR A 49 -11.87 -0.38 15.24
C THR A 49 -12.17 1.11 15.10
N MET A 50 -11.41 1.86 14.30
CA MET A 50 -11.65 3.29 14.05
C MET A 50 -12.90 3.48 13.19
N ALA A 51 -13.69 4.52 13.47
CA ALA A 51 -14.91 4.79 12.71
C ALA A 51 -14.58 5.16 11.25
N GLY A 52 -15.26 4.54 10.28
CA GLY A 52 -15.04 4.80 8.86
C GLY A 52 -15.25 6.26 8.44
N ALA A 53 -16.16 6.97 9.12
CA ALA A 53 -16.37 8.41 8.91
C ALA A 53 -15.14 9.24 9.28
N ASP A 54 -14.45 8.90 10.37
CA ASP A 54 -13.24 9.61 10.80
C ASP A 54 -12.06 9.33 9.85
N ILE A 55 -11.90 8.07 9.42
CA ILE A 55 -10.89 7.69 8.43
C ILE A 55 -11.14 8.45 7.12
N THR A 56 -12.39 8.47 6.65
CA THR A 56 -12.78 9.20 5.43
C THR A 56 -12.56 10.71 5.61
N GLY A 57 -12.82 11.27 6.80
CA GLY A 57 -12.53 12.66 7.12
C GLY A 57 -11.04 13.01 7.01
N VAL A 58 -10.15 12.14 7.52
CA VAL A 58 -8.70 12.29 7.37
C VAL A 58 -8.29 12.20 5.90
N ALA A 59 -8.76 11.17 5.18
CA ALA A 59 -8.42 10.97 3.77
C ALA A 59 -8.86 12.16 2.90
N ASN A 60 -10.07 12.67 3.12
CA ASN A 60 -10.59 13.85 2.42
C ASN A 60 -9.79 15.11 2.76
N SER A 61 -9.35 15.27 4.02
CA SER A 61 -8.49 16.41 4.40
C SER A 61 -7.14 16.37 3.69
N VAL A 62 -6.55 15.19 3.52
CA VAL A 62 -5.32 15.01 2.73
C VAL A 62 -5.60 15.29 1.25
N PHE A 63 -6.67 14.73 0.70
CA PHE A 63 -7.08 14.94 -0.69
C PHE A 63 -7.28 16.42 -1.02
N SER A 64 -8.06 17.17 -0.24
CA SER A 64 -8.31 18.59 -0.51
C SER A 64 -7.05 19.47 -0.51
N LYS A 65 -5.98 19.06 0.18
CA LYS A 65 -4.67 19.74 0.14
C LYS A 65 -3.87 19.39 -1.11
N LEU A 66 -4.09 18.21 -1.67
CA LEU A 66 -3.20 17.58 -2.64
C LEU A 66 -3.87 17.22 -3.96
N GLU A 67 -5.15 17.54 -4.16
CA GLU A 67 -5.87 17.28 -5.40
C GLU A 67 -5.22 17.99 -6.59
N SER A 68 -4.96 19.30 -6.46
CA SER A 68 -4.38 20.15 -7.51
C SER A 68 -2.95 20.64 -7.20
N ALA A 69 -2.28 20.05 -6.20
CA ALA A 69 -0.99 20.52 -5.70
C ALA A 69 0.21 19.78 -6.31
N GLU A 70 0.37 19.90 -7.64
CA GLU A 70 1.37 19.17 -8.45
C GLU A 70 2.81 19.30 -7.89
N PHE A 71 3.21 20.49 -7.42
CA PHE A 71 4.55 20.74 -6.85
C PHE A 71 4.54 20.96 -5.33
N SER A 72 3.60 20.33 -4.62
CA SER A 72 3.54 20.41 -3.16
C SER A 72 4.80 19.89 -2.48
N THR A 73 5.09 20.43 -1.29
CA THR A 73 6.10 19.88 -0.37
C THR A 73 5.50 18.90 0.66
N GLU A 74 4.18 18.80 0.70
CA GLU A 74 3.46 17.86 1.56
C GLU A 74 3.51 16.44 0.99
N ARG A 75 3.57 15.45 1.89
CA ARG A 75 3.67 14.02 1.59
C ARG A 75 2.89 13.26 2.65
N TYR A 76 2.10 12.25 2.27
CA TYR A 76 1.33 11.46 3.24
C TYR A 76 1.34 9.96 2.91
N ALA A 77 1.25 9.15 3.96
CA ALA A 77 0.93 7.74 3.84
C ALA A 77 -0.34 7.42 4.65
N LEU A 78 -1.30 6.76 3.99
CA LEU A 78 -2.55 6.25 4.56
C LEU A 78 -2.45 4.73 4.61
N LEU A 79 -2.19 4.18 5.78
CA LEU A 79 -1.87 2.78 6.00
C LEU A 79 -3.00 2.10 6.76
N PHE A 80 -3.44 0.93 6.30
CA PHE A 80 -4.57 0.21 6.87
C PHE A 80 -4.09 -1.11 7.46
N LYS A 81 -4.27 -1.32 8.76
CA LYS A 81 -4.00 -2.62 9.39
C LYS A 81 -4.91 -3.72 8.82
N PRO A 82 -4.57 -5.01 8.99
CA PRO A 82 -5.46 -6.11 8.65
C PRO A 82 -6.86 -5.92 9.25
N GLY A 83 -7.90 -6.06 8.42
CA GLY A 83 -9.28 -5.81 8.80
C GLY A 83 -10.16 -5.34 7.65
N SER A 84 -11.40 -4.95 7.98
CA SER A 84 -12.38 -4.46 7.01
C SER A 84 -12.78 -3.02 7.34
N TYR A 85 -12.86 -2.18 6.32
CA TYR A 85 -13.12 -0.75 6.44
C TYR A 85 -14.24 -0.33 5.50
N ASN A 86 -15.23 0.41 6.00
CA ASN A 86 -16.30 0.98 5.18
C ASN A 86 -15.95 2.43 4.86
N VAL A 87 -15.17 2.65 3.79
CA VAL A 87 -14.62 3.96 3.42
C VAL A 87 -14.62 4.15 1.90
N ASN A 88 -14.85 5.38 1.46
CA ASN A 88 -14.79 5.77 0.05
C ASN A 88 -14.17 7.16 -0.07
N PHE A 89 -13.02 7.28 -0.73
CA PHE A 89 -12.28 8.54 -0.83
C PHE A 89 -11.41 8.62 -2.09
N ASN A 90 -10.99 9.85 -2.41
CA ASN A 90 -10.08 10.14 -3.51
C ASN A 90 -8.64 10.32 -3.02
N VAL A 91 -7.67 10.02 -3.90
CA VAL A 91 -6.23 10.09 -3.61
C VAL A 91 -5.58 11.14 -4.51
N GLY A 92 -5.02 12.18 -3.90
CA GLY A 92 -4.36 13.29 -4.59
C GLY A 92 -2.88 13.03 -4.88
N TYR A 93 -2.16 14.07 -5.26
CA TYR A 93 -0.71 14.04 -5.37
C TYR A 93 -0.04 13.61 -4.07
N TYR A 94 1.16 13.05 -4.17
CA TYR A 94 2.05 12.67 -3.09
C TYR A 94 1.44 11.88 -1.93
N THR A 95 0.45 11.05 -2.25
CA THR A 95 -0.25 10.21 -1.28
C THR A 95 -0.01 8.74 -1.60
N HIS A 96 0.45 8.00 -0.59
CA HIS A 96 0.59 6.54 -0.65
C HIS A 96 -0.52 5.90 0.17
N VAL A 97 -1.36 5.08 -0.44
CA VAL A 97 -2.37 4.28 0.25
C VAL A 97 -1.91 2.83 0.24
N ALA A 98 -1.80 2.21 1.42
CA ALA A 98 -1.34 0.83 1.51
C ALA A 98 -2.05 0.02 2.58
N GLY A 99 -2.29 -1.27 2.33
CA GLY A 99 -2.64 -2.22 3.36
C GLY A 99 -1.39 -2.83 4.02
N LEU A 100 -1.48 -3.08 5.32
CA LEU A 100 -0.43 -3.64 6.17
C LEU A 100 -0.64 -5.15 6.41
N GLY A 101 -1.37 -5.81 5.53
CA GLY A 101 -1.51 -7.26 5.47
C GLY A 101 -0.27 -7.94 4.91
N GLN A 102 -0.14 -9.25 5.11
CA GLN A 102 0.82 -10.04 4.35
C GLN A 102 0.29 -10.30 2.93
N SER A 103 -1.02 -10.40 2.78
CA SER A 103 -1.76 -10.55 1.52
C SER A 103 -2.70 -9.36 1.29
N PRO A 104 -3.05 -9.01 0.04
CA PRO A 104 -4.02 -7.96 -0.24
C PRO A 104 -5.38 -8.18 0.43
N ASP A 105 -5.83 -9.43 0.52
CA ASP A 105 -7.13 -9.79 1.12
C ASP A 105 -7.17 -9.68 2.65
N ASP A 106 -6.05 -9.49 3.32
CA ASP A 106 -6.02 -9.23 4.77
C ASP A 106 -6.60 -7.83 5.09
N VAL A 107 -6.64 -6.92 4.10
CA VAL A 107 -7.21 -5.58 4.21
C VAL A 107 -8.31 -5.42 3.18
N THR A 108 -9.56 -5.26 3.63
CA THR A 108 -10.71 -5.08 2.75
C THR A 108 -11.30 -3.69 2.89
N ILE A 109 -11.30 -2.92 1.80
CA ILE A 109 -11.98 -1.64 1.69
C ILE A 109 -13.34 -1.86 1.02
N ASN A 110 -14.43 -1.75 1.78
CA ASN A 110 -15.80 -1.71 1.25
C ASN A 110 -16.13 -0.25 0.92
N GLY A 111 -16.20 0.08 -0.37
CA GLY A 111 -16.38 1.46 -0.83
C GLY A 111 -15.48 1.79 -2.02
N GLY A 112 -14.37 2.49 -1.80
CA GLY A 112 -13.47 2.84 -2.91
C GLY A 112 -12.21 3.60 -2.50
N VAL A 113 -11.12 3.33 -3.22
CA VAL A 113 -9.90 4.14 -3.17
C VAL A 113 -9.66 4.63 -4.59
N ASN A 114 -10.06 5.87 -4.85
CA ASN A 114 -10.20 6.36 -6.22
C ASN A 114 -9.16 7.43 -6.54
N VAL A 115 -8.91 7.61 -7.83
CA VAL A 115 -8.19 8.75 -8.39
C VAL A 115 -9.06 9.34 -9.50
N ASN A 116 -9.61 10.53 -9.27
CA ASN A 116 -10.33 11.32 -10.25
C ASN A 116 -9.39 12.34 -10.93
N ALA A 117 -9.88 12.96 -11.98
CA ALA A 117 -9.26 14.06 -12.71
C ALA A 117 -10.19 15.29 -12.76
N ASP A 118 -11.17 15.38 -11.86
CA ASP A 118 -12.13 16.49 -11.75
C ASP A 118 -11.45 17.86 -11.72
N TRP A 119 -10.31 17.95 -11.03
CA TRP A 119 -9.52 19.18 -10.88
C TRP A 119 -9.01 19.77 -12.22
N ASP A 120 -8.94 18.95 -13.27
CA ASP A 120 -8.54 19.33 -14.62
C ASP A 120 -9.56 18.88 -15.67
N ASN A 121 -10.86 18.89 -15.32
CA ASN A 121 -11.97 18.55 -16.22
C ASN A 121 -11.82 17.17 -16.91
N GLY A 122 -11.49 16.14 -16.13
CA GLY A 122 -11.30 14.77 -16.63
C GLY A 122 -9.95 14.52 -17.29
N ASN A 123 -9.09 15.54 -17.45
CA ASN A 123 -7.76 15.38 -18.00
C ASN A 123 -6.78 14.79 -16.96
N ALA A 124 -6.58 13.48 -17.02
CA ALA A 124 -5.68 12.76 -16.11
C ALA A 124 -4.20 12.85 -16.51
N THR A 125 -3.82 13.58 -17.57
CA THR A 125 -2.42 13.66 -18.06
C THR A 125 -1.42 14.17 -17.04
N ARG A 126 -1.90 14.81 -15.96
CA ARG A 126 -1.07 15.31 -14.85
C ARG A 126 -1.26 14.55 -13.54
N ASN A 127 -2.03 13.48 -13.50
CA ASN A 127 -2.26 12.70 -12.27
C ASN A 127 -1.06 11.81 -11.93
N PHE A 128 0.01 12.44 -11.43
CA PHE A 128 1.29 11.82 -11.09
C PHE A 128 1.40 11.48 -9.59
N TRP A 129 2.55 10.88 -9.25
CA TRP A 129 3.14 10.82 -7.92
C TRP A 129 2.17 10.41 -6.81
N ARG A 130 1.60 9.22 -6.93
CA ARG A 130 0.82 8.57 -5.88
C ARG A 130 1.07 7.06 -5.92
N ALA A 131 0.69 6.31 -4.90
CA ALA A 131 0.90 4.87 -4.92
C ALA A 131 -0.25 4.16 -4.20
N LEU A 132 -0.69 3.03 -4.76
CA LEU A 132 -1.76 2.19 -4.21
C LEU A 132 -1.23 0.75 -4.09
N GLU A 133 -1.19 0.21 -2.87
CA GLU A 133 -0.51 -1.07 -2.64
C GLU A 133 -1.14 -1.99 -1.58
N ASN A 134 -1.23 -3.29 -1.88
CA ASN A 134 -1.45 -4.37 -0.89
C ASN A 134 -2.77 -4.30 -0.10
N TYR A 135 -3.88 -4.11 -0.79
CA TYR A 135 -5.23 -4.19 -0.21
C TYR A 135 -6.25 -4.69 -1.25
N SER A 136 -7.42 -5.13 -0.76
CA SER A 136 -8.58 -5.43 -1.59
C SER A 136 -9.62 -4.31 -1.52
N VAL A 137 -10.34 -4.09 -2.63
CA VAL A 137 -11.46 -3.15 -2.72
C VAL A 137 -12.70 -3.92 -3.16
N VAL A 138 -13.79 -3.73 -2.45
CA VAL A 138 -15.15 -4.12 -2.86
C VAL A 138 -15.87 -2.83 -3.25
N PRO A 139 -15.91 -2.46 -4.54
CA PRO A 139 -16.43 -1.17 -4.94
C PRO A 139 -17.94 -1.06 -4.72
N ALA A 140 -18.41 0.02 -4.10
CA ALA A 140 -19.83 0.16 -3.73
C ALA A 140 -20.80 0.11 -4.92
N ASN A 141 -20.37 0.57 -6.10
CA ASN A 141 -21.13 0.57 -7.35
C ASN A 141 -20.58 -0.46 -8.35
N GLY A 142 -19.77 -1.42 -7.90
CA GLY A 142 -19.17 -2.44 -8.76
C GLY A 142 -17.91 -2.02 -9.52
N GLN A 143 -17.51 -0.74 -9.49
CA GLN A 143 -16.29 -0.25 -10.15
C GLN A 143 -15.45 0.67 -9.25
N THR A 144 -14.12 0.59 -9.36
CA THR A 144 -13.20 1.61 -8.83
C THR A 144 -12.59 2.40 -9.98
N GLN A 145 -12.39 3.69 -9.78
CA GLN A 145 -11.82 4.58 -10.78
C GLN A 145 -10.43 5.05 -10.36
N ILE A 146 -9.43 4.79 -11.18
CA ILE A 146 -8.03 5.13 -10.94
C ILE A 146 -7.47 5.80 -12.20
N ALA A 147 -7.89 7.04 -12.44
CA ALA A 147 -7.47 7.85 -13.59
C ALA A 147 -6.08 8.46 -13.34
N VAL A 148 -5.02 7.77 -13.77
CA VAL A 148 -3.63 8.17 -13.49
C VAL A 148 -2.79 8.33 -14.75
N SER A 149 -1.66 9.02 -14.61
CA SER A 149 -0.58 9.06 -15.60
C SER A 149 0.71 8.44 -15.03
N GLN A 150 1.90 8.97 -15.36
CA GLN A 150 3.16 8.39 -14.94
C GLN A 150 3.40 8.48 -13.42
N ALA A 151 4.30 7.63 -12.89
CA ALA A 151 4.68 7.58 -11.48
C ALA A 151 3.51 7.36 -10.49
N ALA A 152 2.52 6.58 -10.91
CA ALA A 152 1.35 6.18 -10.11
C ALA A 152 1.16 4.64 -10.08
N PRO A 153 2.09 3.87 -9.46
CA PRO A 153 2.04 2.42 -9.50
C PRO A 153 0.85 1.84 -8.72
N LEU A 154 0.23 0.82 -9.32
CA LEU A 154 -0.78 -0.04 -8.71
C LEU A 154 -0.15 -1.41 -8.46
N ARG A 155 0.00 -1.82 -7.19
CA ARG A 155 0.70 -3.07 -6.84
C ARG A 155 -0.10 -3.89 -5.85
N ARG A 156 -0.14 -5.22 -5.99
CA ARG A 156 -0.76 -6.09 -4.97
C ARG A 156 -2.19 -5.66 -4.63
N LEU A 157 -2.99 -5.32 -5.63
CA LEU A 157 -4.39 -4.96 -5.43
C LEU A 157 -5.29 -6.15 -5.73
N HIS A 158 -6.39 -6.27 -5.00
CA HIS A 158 -7.48 -7.17 -5.35
C HIS A 158 -8.76 -6.34 -5.52
N ILE A 159 -9.08 -6.00 -6.76
CA ILE A 159 -10.30 -5.25 -7.10
C ILE A 159 -11.43 -6.26 -7.34
N LYS A 160 -12.37 -6.35 -6.39
CA LYS A 160 -13.53 -7.25 -6.43
C LYS A 160 -14.67 -6.61 -7.22
N GLY A 161 -14.37 -6.25 -8.46
CA GLY A 161 -15.22 -5.49 -9.38
C GLY A 161 -14.45 -5.03 -10.61
N ASP A 162 -14.96 -3.99 -11.27
CA ASP A 162 -14.35 -3.37 -12.44
C ASP A 162 -13.31 -2.30 -12.06
N LEU A 163 -12.33 -2.10 -12.94
CA LEU A 163 -11.28 -1.09 -12.79
C LEU A 163 -11.28 -0.15 -14.00
N HIS A 164 -11.67 1.11 -13.78
CA HIS A 164 -11.58 2.16 -14.79
C HIS A 164 -10.27 2.93 -14.62
N LEU A 165 -9.49 3.07 -15.70
CA LEU A 165 -8.19 3.73 -15.68
C LEU A 165 -8.23 5.16 -16.24
N PHE A 166 -9.42 5.72 -16.39
CA PHE A 166 -9.68 7.03 -16.99
C PHE A 166 -10.75 7.76 -16.18
N ASP A 167 -10.98 9.03 -16.53
CA ASP A 167 -12.10 9.82 -16.03
C ASP A 167 -12.88 10.47 -17.17
N PHE A 168 -14.07 10.97 -16.88
CA PHE A 168 -14.89 11.69 -17.83
C PHE A 168 -14.62 13.20 -17.78
N ASP A 169 -14.60 13.83 -18.96
CA ASP A 169 -14.66 15.30 -19.04
C ASP A 169 -16.10 15.81 -18.79
N SER A 170 -16.26 17.13 -18.72
CA SER A 170 -17.58 17.77 -18.55
C SER A 170 -18.61 17.43 -19.63
N ASN A 171 -18.18 16.89 -20.77
CA ASN A 171 -19.03 16.50 -21.89
C ASN A 171 -19.26 14.97 -21.93
N TRP A 172 -18.89 14.25 -20.87
CA TRP A 172 -18.99 12.79 -20.77
C TRP A 172 -18.13 12.02 -21.78
N ASN A 173 -17.08 12.64 -22.33
CA ASN A 173 -16.07 11.91 -23.10
C ASN A 173 -15.02 11.34 -22.15
N ALA A 174 -14.35 10.26 -22.54
CA ALA A 174 -13.16 9.79 -21.83
C ALA A 174 -12.04 10.84 -21.96
N GLY A 175 -11.68 11.49 -20.86
CA GLY A 175 -10.65 12.52 -20.81
C GLY A 175 -9.25 11.97 -21.07
N TRP A 176 -8.28 12.83 -21.40
CA TRP A 176 -6.94 12.36 -21.76
C TRP A 176 -6.21 11.71 -20.59
N ALA A 177 -5.50 10.60 -20.84
CA ALA A 177 -4.73 9.91 -19.82
C ALA A 177 -3.48 9.24 -20.41
N SER A 178 -2.37 9.21 -19.65
CA SER A 178 -1.05 8.73 -20.12
C SER A 178 -0.34 7.88 -19.05
N GLY A 179 -1.07 6.91 -18.51
CA GLY A 179 -0.58 5.88 -17.60
C GLY A 179 0.21 4.80 -18.35
N GLY A 180 0.44 3.65 -17.76
CA GLY A 180 0.28 3.33 -16.34
C GLY A 180 0.97 2.01 -16.04
N PHE A 181 1.05 1.67 -14.76
CA PHE A 181 1.73 0.46 -14.30
C PHE A 181 0.87 -0.29 -13.28
N LEU A 182 0.48 -1.52 -13.62
CA LEU A 182 -0.26 -2.43 -12.74
C LEU A 182 0.52 -3.75 -12.59
N ALA A 183 0.83 -4.15 -11.37
CA ALA A 183 1.57 -5.37 -11.13
C ALA A 183 1.08 -6.17 -9.94
N ASP A 184 1.20 -7.49 -10.03
CA ASP A 184 0.92 -8.41 -8.92
C ASP A 184 -0.51 -8.27 -8.38
N SER A 185 -1.46 -7.95 -9.27
CA SER A 185 -2.83 -7.56 -8.90
C SER A 185 -3.89 -8.45 -9.56
N VAL A 186 -5.03 -8.59 -8.90
CA VAL A 186 -6.23 -9.24 -9.41
C VAL A 186 -7.33 -8.20 -9.60
N VAL A 187 -8.00 -8.22 -10.75
CA VAL A 187 -9.26 -7.49 -11.00
C VAL A 187 -10.33 -8.50 -11.40
N ASP A 188 -11.30 -8.76 -10.53
CA ASP A 188 -12.30 -9.81 -10.81
C ASP A 188 -13.13 -9.52 -12.06
N GLY A 189 -13.40 -8.24 -12.32
CA GLY A 189 -14.21 -7.77 -13.45
C GLY A 189 -13.40 -7.30 -14.66
N LEU A 190 -13.91 -6.26 -15.29
CA LEU A 190 -13.39 -5.63 -16.49
C LEU A 190 -12.37 -4.54 -16.13
N VAL A 191 -11.21 -4.56 -16.78
CA VAL A 191 -10.31 -3.41 -16.83
C VAL A 191 -10.66 -2.56 -18.04
N VAL A 192 -10.94 -1.27 -17.81
CA VAL A 192 -11.33 -0.28 -18.84
C VAL A 192 -10.27 0.83 -18.94
N PRO A 193 -9.33 0.73 -19.89
CA PRO A 193 -8.37 1.81 -20.18
C PRO A 193 -9.01 3.02 -20.83
N ALA A 194 -10.03 2.80 -21.67
CA ALA A 194 -10.69 3.82 -22.50
C ALA A 194 -9.68 4.68 -23.29
N SER A 195 -9.48 5.93 -22.88
CA SER A 195 -8.61 6.93 -23.52
C SER A 195 -7.12 6.82 -23.15
N GLN A 196 -6.76 5.89 -22.25
CA GLN A 196 -5.36 5.66 -21.87
C GLN A 196 -4.48 5.38 -23.09
N GLN A 197 -3.48 6.25 -23.29
CA GLN A 197 -2.57 6.17 -24.43
C GLN A 197 -1.80 4.84 -24.47
N GLN A 198 -1.24 4.46 -23.32
CA GLN A 198 -0.47 3.23 -23.15
C GLN A 198 -0.65 2.63 -21.75
N TRP A 199 -0.23 1.37 -21.56
CA TRP A 199 -0.21 0.74 -20.25
C TRP A 199 0.76 -0.45 -20.20
N LEU A 200 1.41 -0.67 -19.06
CA LEU A 200 2.16 -1.89 -18.76
C LEU A 200 1.52 -2.63 -17.59
N SER A 201 1.11 -3.87 -17.83
CA SER A 201 0.63 -4.79 -16.79
C SER A 201 1.54 -6.01 -16.70
N ARG A 202 1.92 -6.42 -15.49
CA ARG A 202 2.71 -7.64 -15.30
C ARG A 202 2.28 -8.49 -14.12
N ASN A 203 2.44 -9.81 -14.22
CA ASN A 203 2.16 -10.73 -13.11
C ASN A 203 0.78 -10.51 -12.48
N SER A 204 -0.23 -10.28 -13.32
CA SER A 204 -1.57 -9.91 -12.87
C SER A 204 -2.60 -10.87 -13.45
N LYS A 205 -3.84 -10.75 -12.98
CA LYS A 205 -5.00 -11.47 -13.50
C LYS A 205 -6.18 -10.52 -13.59
N TRP A 206 -7.02 -10.68 -14.60
CA TRP A 206 -8.34 -10.04 -14.62
C TRP A 206 -9.43 -10.90 -15.22
N GLY A 207 -10.69 -10.51 -15.02
CA GLY A 207 -11.85 -11.10 -15.69
C GLY A 207 -11.88 -10.80 -17.18
N ASN A 208 -11.61 -9.55 -17.58
CA ASN A 208 -11.44 -9.16 -18.99
C ASN A 208 -10.69 -7.82 -19.13
N TRP A 209 -10.20 -7.53 -20.34
CA TRP A 209 -9.57 -6.25 -20.70
C TRP A 209 -10.28 -5.63 -21.90
N ASN A 210 -10.69 -4.35 -21.79
CA ASN A 210 -11.63 -3.74 -22.74
C ASN A 210 -11.01 -3.31 -24.09
N ASN A 211 -9.97 -2.47 -24.09
CA ASN A 211 -9.45 -1.84 -25.32
C ASN A 211 -7.95 -1.49 -25.25
N GLY A 212 -7.38 -1.04 -26.37
CA GLY A 212 -6.05 -0.42 -26.43
C GLY A 212 -6.01 0.75 -27.39
N VAL A 213 -5.27 1.80 -27.05
CA VAL A 213 -5.16 3.03 -27.86
C VAL A 213 -3.87 3.01 -28.69
N TRP A 214 -2.69 3.13 -28.07
CA TRP A 214 -1.42 3.12 -28.82
C TRP A 214 -0.50 1.96 -28.46
N ASN A 215 -0.38 1.59 -27.18
CA ASN A 215 0.50 0.50 -26.76
C ASN A 215 0.08 -0.11 -25.42
N MET A 216 -0.53 -1.29 -25.43
CA MET A 216 -0.83 -2.05 -24.19
C MET A 216 0.06 -3.27 -24.10
N VAL A 217 0.90 -3.32 -23.06
CA VAL A 217 1.91 -4.35 -22.84
C VAL A 217 1.51 -5.23 -21.65
N PHE A 218 1.55 -6.54 -21.87
CA PHE A 218 1.14 -7.56 -20.91
C PHE A 218 2.28 -8.56 -20.75
N VAL A 219 2.80 -8.73 -19.54
CA VAL A 219 3.93 -9.65 -19.27
C VAL A 219 3.60 -10.58 -18.11
N GLY A 220 3.51 -11.88 -18.34
CA GLY A 220 3.18 -12.81 -17.26
C GLY A 220 1.74 -12.62 -16.74
N VAL A 221 0.81 -12.15 -17.56
CA VAL A 221 -0.56 -11.87 -17.17
C VAL A 221 -1.45 -13.07 -17.48
N ASN A 222 -2.24 -13.52 -16.49
CA ASN A 222 -3.34 -14.45 -16.74
C ASN A 222 -4.52 -13.71 -17.36
N ASN A 223 -5.08 -14.28 -18.42
CA ASN A 223 -6.21 -13.73 -19.17
C ASN A 223 -5.90 -12.39 -19.87
N ALA A 224 -4.67 -12.21 -20.35
CA ALA A 224 -4.32 -11.09 -21.24
C ALA A 224 -5.25 -11.08 -22.48
N PRO A 225 -5.57 -9.89 -23.04
CA PRO A 225 -6.47 -9.81 -24.19
C PRO A 225 -5.89 -10.53 -25.42
N THR A 226 -6.76 -11.13 -26.22
CA THR A 226 -6.38 -11.75 -27.51
C THR A 226 -6.16 -10.69 -28.58
N GLY A 227 -5.25 -10.97 -29.52
CA GLY A 227 -4.86 -10.06 -30.59
C GLY A 227 -3.37 -9.75 -30.51
N GLN A 228 -2.87 -9.02 -31.50
CA GLN A 228 -1.45 -8.69 -31.60
C GLN A 228 -1.25 -7.38 -32.33
N PHE A 229 -0.19 -6.68 -31.96
CA PHE A 229 0.30 -5.49 -32.68
C PHE A 229 0.41 -5.77 -34.19
N PRO A 230 0.04 -4.81 -35.07
CA PRO A 230 -0.29 -3.41 -34.79
C PRO A 230 -1.73 -3.13 -34.39
N ASN A 231 -2.69 -4.01 -34.72
CA ASN A 231 -4.11 -3.76 -34.45
C ASN A 231 -4.84 -5.07 -34.05
N PRO A 232 -5.29 -5.21 -32.79
CA PRO A 232 -5.18 -4.23 -31.70
C PRO A 232 -3.71 -4.01 -31.25
N PRO A 233 -3.37 -2.86 -30.64
CA PRO A 233 -2.00 -2.52 -30.27
C PRO A 233 -1.55 -3.24 -28.98
N TYR A 234 -1.66 -4.56 -28.97
CA TYR A 234 -1.35 -5.43 -27.84
C TYR A 234 0.01 -6.11 -28.03
N THR A 235 0.86 -6.00 -27.02
CA THR A 235 2.10 -6.78 -26.89
C THR A 235 1.93 -7.73 -25.72
N VAL A 236 1.83 -9.04 -26.00
CA VAL A 236 1.60 -10.06 -24.97
C VAL A 236 2.82 -10.98 -24.87
N ILE A 237 3.40 -11.05 -23.67
CA ILE A 237 4.50 -11.95 -23.31
C ILE A 237 3.97 -12.89 -22.23
N ASP A 238 3.96 -14.20 -22.51
CA ASP A 238 3.31 -15.18 -21.63
C ASP A 238 3.92 -15.25 -20.22
N ARG A 239 5.24 -15.10 -20.11
CA ARG A 239 5.98 -15.23 -18.84
C ARG A 239 6.86 -14.01 -18.58
N THR A 240 6.90 -13.58 -17.33
CA THR A 240 7.91 -12.63 -16.85
C THR A 240 9.21 -13.40 -16.60
N PRO A 241 10.30 -13.15 -17.35
CA PRO A 241 11.48 -14.01 -17.32
C PRO A 241 12.17 -14.05 -15.95
N ILE A 242 12.35 -12.89 -15.33
CA ILE A 242 12.94 -12.72 -14.01
C ILE A 242 12.26 -11.55 -13.31
N ILE A 243 11.87 -11.75 -12.06
CA ILE A 243 11.18 -10.71 -11.29
C ILE A 243 11.38 -10.92 -9.79
N ARG A 244 11.44 -9.82 -9.06
CA ARG A 244 11.23 -9.76 -7.62
C ARG A 244 10.17 -8.71 -7.35
N GLU A 245 9.12 -9.07 -6.64
CA GLU A 245 8.10 -8.07 -6.27
C GLU A 245 8.67 -7.07 -5.26
N LYS A 246 8.08 -5.87 -5.24
CA LYS A 246 8.56 -4.78 -4.39
C LYS A 246 8.42 -5.18 -2.91
N PRO A 247 9.44 -4.94 -2.06
CA PRO A 247 9.26 -5.04 -0.61
C PRO A 247 8.15 -4.14 -0.09
N TYR A 248 7.41 -4.57 0.93
CA TYR A 248 6.30 -3.81 1.51
C TYR A 248 6.26 -3.91 3.03
N LEU A 249 5.77 -2.83 3.66
CA LEU A 249 5.56 -2.76 5.11
C LEU A 249 4.28 -3.53 5.45
N TYR A 250 4.31 -4.34 6.50
CA TYR A 250 3.14 -5.04 7.02
C TYR A 250 3.21 -5.18 8.55
N VAL A 251 2.10 -5.61 9.14
CA VAL A 251 2.00 -5.97 10.56
C VAL A 251 1.88 -7.49 10.66
N ASN A 252 2.77 -8.12 11.43
CA ASN A 252 2.74 -9.57 11.64
C ASN A 252 1.63 -9.98 12.63
N SER A 253 1.45 -11.29 12.81
CA SER A 253 0.43 -11.85 13.73
C SER A 253 0.62 -11.47 15.20
N ALA A 254 1.82 -11.03 15.59
CA ALA A 254 2.12 -10.52 16.93
C ALA A 254 1.88 -8.99 17.06
N GLY A 255 1.38 -8.33 16.02
CA GLY A 255 1.13 -6.88 16.03
C GLY A 255 2.39 -6.03 15.81
N GLN A 256 3.51 -6.63 15.40
CA GLN A 256 4.77 -5.93 15.17
C GLN A 256 4.95 -5.59 13.70
N TYR A 257 5.55 -4.44 13.41
CA TYR A 257 5.89 -4.05 12.04
C TYR A 257 7.07 -4.85 11.52
N ALA A 258 7.01 -5.21 10.24
CA ALA A 258 8.11 -5.79 9.50
C ALA A 258 8.01 -5.38 8.02
N VAL A 259 9.11 -5.52 7.30
CA VAL A 259 9.13 -5.39 5.85
C VAL A 259 9.22 -6.78 5.25
N PHE A 260 8.24 -7.15 4.44
CA PHE A 260 8.29 -8.38 3.66
C PHE A 260 9.09 -8.14 2.39
N VAL A 261 10.08 -9.00 2.12
CA VAL A 261 10.93 -8.98 0.95
C VAL A 261 10.60 -10.21 0.10
N PRO A 262 9.80 -10.06 -0.98
CA PRO A 262 9.51 -11.14 -1.89
C PRO A 262 10.78 -11.77 -2.47
N ALA A 263 10.76 -13.08 -2.67
CA ALA A 263 11.88 -13.81 -3.26
C ALA A 263 12.05 -13.46 -4.75
N LEU A 264 13.26 -13.59 -5.27
CA LEU A 264 13.50 -13.61 -6.71
C LEU A 264 12.77 -14.81 -7.32
N GLN A 265 12.11 -14.59 -8.45
CA GLN A 265 11.36 -15.59 -9.18
C GLN A 265 11.72 -15.52 -10.67
N THR A 266 11.53 -16.64 -11.37
CA THR A 266 11.79 -16.74 -12.81
C THR A 266 10.61 -17.38 -13.51
N ASN A 267 10.35 -17.00 -14.76
CA ASN A 267 9.31 -17.56 -15.62
C ASN A 267 7.91 -17.57 -14.98
N THR A 268 7.58 -16.51 -14.25
CA THR A 268 6.32 -16.37 -13.52
C THR A 268 5.18 -15.93 -14.41
N GLN A 269 3.96 -16.30 -14.02
CA GLN A 269 2.70 -15.83 -14.58
C GLN A 269 1.68 -15.70 -13.46
N GLY A 270 0.86 -14.66 -13.52
CA GLY A 270 -0.12 -14.35 -12.49
C GLY A 270 0.50 -13.74 -11.24
N VAL A 271 -0.36 -13.56 -10.23
CA VAL A 271 0.01 -12.92 -8.97
C VAL A 271 0.81 -13.86 -8.07
N SER A 272 1.76 -13.28 -7.35
CA SER A 272 2.66 -13.97 -6.42
C SER A 272 1.97 -14.50 -5.16
N TRP A 273 0.71 -14.13 -4.94
CA TRP A 273 -0.11 -14.50 -3.78
C TRP A 273 -1.31 -15.40 -4.15
N ALA A 274 -1.33 -15.96 -5.37
CA ALA A 274 -2.45 -16.79 -5.85
C ALA A 274 -2.61 -18.13 -5.12
N ASN A 275 -1.49 -18.73 -4.70
CA ASN A 275 -1.43 -20.10 -4.16
C ASN A 275 -0.97 -20.12 -2.69
N GLY A 276 -1.34 -19.09 -1.93
CA GLY A 276 -0.92 -18.89 -0.54
C GLY A 276 0.05 -17.71 -0.38
N PRO A 277 0.78 -17.65 0.75
CA PRO A 277 1.69 -16.55 1.03
C PRO A 277 2.74 -16.39 -0.06
N THR A 278 3.01 -15.14 -0.46
CA THR A 278 4.09 -14.83 -1.39
C THR A 278 5.42 -15.37 -0.86
N PRO A 279 6.21 -16.12 -1.65
CA PRO A 279 7.53 -16.57 -1.24
C PRO A 279 8.43 -15.37 -0.93
N GLY A 280 9.19 -15.44 0.16
CA GLY A 280 10.04 -14.35 0.61
C GLY A 280 10.39 -14.46 2.09
N GLN A 281 10.97 -13.39 2.61
CA GLN A 281 11.39 -13.31 4.01
C GLN A 281 10.93 -11.99 4.64
N ALA A 282 10.63 -12.03 5.93
CA ALA A 282 10.30 -10.85 6.70
C ALA A 282 11.53 -10.33 7.44
N ILE A 283 11.75 -9.02 7.39
CA ILE A 283 12.79 -8.32 8.13
C ILE A 283 12.09 -7.48 9.20
N SER A 284 12.41 -7.70 10.48
CA SER A 284 11.83 -6.92 11.59
C SER A 284 12.11 -5.43 11.39
N ILE A 285 11.13 -4.57 11.73
CA ILE A 285 11.32 -3.12 11.66
C ILE A 285 12.51 -2.63 12.50
N ASP A 286 12.90 -3.37 13.56
CA ASP A 286 14.04 -3.03 14.42
C ASP A 286 15.39 -3.10 13.68
N GLN A 287 15.44 -3.77 12.53
CA GLN A 287 16.61 -3.83 11.64
C GLN A 287 16.65 -2.64 10.65
N PHE A 288 15.64 -1.76 10.66
CA PHE A 288 15.59 -0.56 9.84
C PHE A 288 15.96 0.68 10.64
N TYR A 289 16.68 1.59 9.99
CA TYR A 289 16.69 3.00 10.39
C TYR A 289 15.49 3.69 9.74
N ILE A 290 14.56 4.14 10.59
CA ILE A 290 13.39 4.91 10.16
C ILE A 290 13.83 6.37 10.01
N ALA A 291 14.16 6.74 8.77
CA ALA A 291 14.52 8.10 8.43
C ALA A 291 13.25 8.96 8.43
N ARG A 292 13.30 10.09 9.14
CA ARG A 292 12.24 11.10 9.15
C ARG A 292 12.80 12.45 8.70
N PRO A 293 12.07 13.23 7.88
CA PRO A 293 12.60 14.45 7.26
C PRO A 293 13.07 15.50 8.27
N GLU A 294 12.48 15.51 9.47
CA GLU A 294 12.80 16.45 10.54
C GLU A 294 14.12 16.15 11.29
N THR A 295 14.64 14.93 11.19
CA THR A 295 15.77 14.47 12.02
C THR A 295 16.88 13.74 11.26
N ALA A 296 16.57 13.14 10.10
CA ALA A 296 17.55 12.41 9.33
C ALA A 296 18.44 13.35 8.51
N SER A 297 19.74 13.06 8.51
CA SER A 297 20.74 13.70 7.64
C SER A 297 21.46 12.64 6.81
N ALA A 298 22.17 13.07 5.75
CA ALA A 298 22.99 12.14 4.97
C ALA A 298 24.00 11.39 5.85
N ALA A 299 24.59 12.07 6.84
CA ALA A 299 25.52 11.47 7.80
C ALA A 299 24.87 10.41 8.70
N SER A 300 23.68 10.67 9.26
CA SER A 300 22.99 9.69 10.11
C SER A 300 22.50 8.48 9.32
N ILE A 301 22.04 8.69 8.08
CA ILE A 301 21.64 7.62 7.17
C ILE A 301 22.85 6.75 6.77
N ASN A 302 23.97 7.36 6.38
CA ASN A 302 25.20 6.63 6.04
C ASN A 302 25.76 5.86 7.24
N SER A 303 25.66 6.41 8.46
CA SER A 303 26.05 5.70 9.69
C SER A 303 25.17 4.47 9.93
N ALA A 304 23.85 4.57 9.70
CA ALA A 304 22.96 3.42 9.80
C ALA A 304 23.30 2.34 8.74
N LEU A 305 23.53 2.76 7.50
CA LEU A 305 23.93 1.85 6.42
C LEU A 305 25.24 1.13 6.73
N SER A 306 26.25 1.82 7.27
CA SER A 306 27.55 1.21 7.62
C SER A 306 27.44 0.23 8.80
N GLN A 307 26.46 0.41 9.68
CA GLN A 307 26.11 -0.53 10.75
C GLN A 307 25.26 -1.72 10.28
N GLY A 308 24.98 -1.82 8.98
CA GLY A 308 24.20 -2.92 8.40
C GLY A 308 22.69 -2.76 8.55
N LYS A 309 22.19 -1.58 8.92
CA LYS A 309 20.73 -1.32 8.94
C LYS A 309 20.18 -1.19 7.52
N HIS A 310 18.95 -1.63 7.35
CA HIS A 310 18.12 -1.24 6.22
C HIS A 310 17.56 0.17 6.42
N LEU A 311 16.96 0.75 5.38
CA LEU A 311 16.37 2.10 5.43
C LEU A 311 14.88 2.08 5.15
N LEU A 312 14.12 2.80 5.99
CA LEU A 312 12.73 3.14 5.71
C LEU A 312 12.58 4.66 5.77
N PHE A 313 12.30 5.30 4.64
CA PHE A 313 12.02 6.73 4.55
C PHE A 313 10.53 6.99 4.74
N THR A 314 10.19 7.79 5.75
CA THR A 314 8.82 8.26 5.98
C THR A 314 8.51 9.47 5.08
N PRO A 315 7.22 9.86 4.92
CA PRO A 315 6.81 10.88 3.96
C PRO A 315 7.44 12.25 4.22
N GLY A 316 8.19 12.77 3.25
CA GLY A 316 8.78 14.10 3.34
C GLY A 316 9.83 14.39 2.27
N ILE A 317 10.41 15.58 2.35
CA ILE A 317 11.54 16.00 1.53
C ILE A 317 12.79 15.99 2.39
N TYR A 318 13.82 15.27 1.94
CA TYR A 318 15.11 15.12 2.61
C TYR A 318 16.17 15.88 1.83
N GLN A 319 16.72 16.93 2.44
CA GLN A 319 17.85 17.67 1.87
C GLN A 319 19.14 16.97 2.27
N LEU A 320 19.88 16.45 1.30
CA LEU A 320 21.06 15.62 1.52
C LEU A 320 22.31 16.33 1.00
N ASN A 321 23.22 16.66 1.90
CA ASN A 321 24.49 17.31 1.57
C ASN A 321 25.61 16.33 1.18
N ASP A 322 25.37 15.03 1.24
CA ASP A 322 26.30 13.97 0.87
C ASP A 322 25.54 12.80 0.23
N THR A 323 26.24 12.00 -0.58
CA THR A 323 25.72 10.80 -1.22
C THR A 323 25.40 9.74 -0.18
N LEU A 324 24.22 9.11 -0.28
CA LEU A 324 23.91 7.91 0.47
C LEU A 324 24.64 6.70 -0.14
N ARG A 325 25.37 5.91 0.65
CA ARG A 325 26.24 4.83 0.16
C ARG A 325 25.76 3.47 0.66
N VAL A 326 25.13 2.70 -0.21
CA VAL A 326 24.69 1.34 0.08
C VAL A 326 25.80 0.36 -0.32
N ASN A 327 26.58 -0.06 0.67
CA ASN A 327 27.75 -0.92 0.48
C ASN A 327 27.55 -2.38 0.96
N ASN A 328 26.44 -2.66 1.63
CA ASN A 328 26.13 -3.99 2.16
C ASN A 328 25.15 -4.69 1.23
N ALA A 329 25.45 -5.94 0.87
CA ALA A 329 24.55 -6.79 0.09
C ALA A 329 23.17 -6.92 0.78
N ASN A 330 22.13 -7.10 -0.03
CA ASN A 330 20.74 -7.30 0.40
C ASN A 330 20.14 -6.13 1.22
N THR A 331 20.75 -4.94 1.17
CA THR A 331 20.20 -3.77 1.88
C THR A 331 18.89 -3.32 1.24
N VAL A 332 17.79 -3.40 2.00
CA VAL A 332 16.51 -2.81 1.60
C VAL A 332 16.52 -1.30 1.87
N VAL A 333 16.22 -0.51 0.83
CA VAL A 333 15.93 0.92 0.93
C VAL A 333 14.48 1.13 0.47
N LEU A 334 13.57 1.33 1.42
CA LEU A 334 12.13 1.45 1.18
C LEU A 334 11.65 2.87 1.52
N GLY A 335 10.72 3.39 0.71
CA GLY A 335 10.02 4.64 1.00
C GLY A 335 8.52 4.43 1.13
N ILE A 336 7.89 5.14 2.06
CA ILE A 336 6.42 5.24 2.18
C ILE A 336 5.98 6.70 2.07
N GLY A 337 4.88 6.96 1.35
CA GLY A 337 4.37 8.32 1.13
C GLY A 337 5.27 9.17 0.24
N LEU A 338 5.87 8.56 -0.79
CA LEU A 338 6.67 9.24 -1.81
C LEU A 338 7.77 10.18 -1.23
N PRO A 339 8.67 9.66 -0.37
CA PRO A 339 9.77 10.45 0.14
C PRO A 339 10.64 10.94 -1.01
N THR A 340 11.03 12.21 -0.96
CA THR A 340 11.83 12.84 -2.01
C THR A 340 13.20 13.18 -1.44
N LEU A 341 14.25 12.65 -2.05
CA LEU A 341 15.64 12.89 -1.64
C LEU A 341 16.26 13.92 -2.60
N ILE A 342 16.64 15.08 -2.08
CA ILE A 342 17.18 16.19 -2.87
C ILE A 342 18.67 16.37 -2.52
N PRO A 343 19.60 16.15 -3.45
CA PRO A 343 21.01 16.42 -3.22
C PRO A 343 21.27 17.94 -3.24
N THR A 344 22.00 18.47 -2.27
CA THR A 344 22.30 19.91 -2.15
C THR A 344 23.74 20.28 -2.48
N SER A 345 24.63 19.28 -2.63
CA SER A 345 26.06 19.47 -2.87
C SER A 345 26.51 19.17 -4.31
N GLY A 346 25.55 18.92 -5.22
CA GLY A 346 25.84 18.49 -6.60
C GLY A 346 26.33 17.05 -6.74
N GLN A 347 26.43 16.31 -5.63
CA GLN A 347 26.77 14.89 -5.62
C GLN A 347 25.54 14.02 -5.96
N PRO A 348 25.73 12.78 -6.45
CA PRO A 348 24.64 11.82 -6.61
C PRO A 348 23.89 11.61 -5.29
N THR A 349 22.57 11.48 -5.36
CA THR A 349 21.73 11.26 -4.17
C THR A 349 22.01 9.91 -3.49
N LEU A 350 22.14 8.86 -4.29
CA LEU A 350 22.32 7.48 -3.84
C LEU A 350 23.36 6.81 -4.74
N SER A 351 24.30 6.09 -4.14
CA SER A 351 25.24 5.19 -4.79
C SER A 351 25.11 3.81 -4.17
N ILE A 352 25.07 2.79 -5.03
CA ILE A 352 25.00 1.38 -4.64
C ILE A 352 26.30 0.74 -5.14
N ALA A 353 27.03 0.08 -4.24
CA ALA A 353 28.25 -0.65 -4.59
C ALA A 353 27.94 -1.89 -5.43
N ASP A 354 28.96 -2.52 -5.99
CA ASP A 354 28.85 -3.81 -6.68
C ASP A 354 28.60 -4.95 -5.67
N VAL A 355 27.37 -5.00 -5.14
CA VAL A 355 26.90 -5.97 -4.14
C VAL A 355 25.52 -6.51 -4.53
N ASP A 356 25.24 -7.75 -4.12
CA ASP A 356 23.99 -8.47 -4.43
C ASP A 356 22.74 -7.87 -3.77
#